data_AF-A0A7K1KQI9-F1
#
_entry.id   AF-A0A7K1KQI9-F1
#
_cell.length_a   1.000
_cell.length_b   1.000
_cell.length_c   1.000
_cell.angle_alpha   90.00
_cell.angle_beta   90.00
_cell.angle_gamma   90.00
#
_symmetry.space_group_name_H-M   'P 1'
#
loop_
_entity.id
_entity.type
_entity.pdbx_description
1 polymer ?
#
loop_
_entity_poly.entity_id
_entity_poly.type
_entity_poly.pdbx_seq_one_letter_code
_entity_poly.pdbx_strand_id
1 'polypeptide(L)'
;MRIVRNIILTGLWLCLLASAAQAVSVRVFKAGEAGVSPMQLRERAMAEGFAQAVLDESRALIPAELDEARAELLRLYMIDHAKPYVQGYKILSSEAMDAGLILSLDVIIDRTALRGGLRNMGFFTAMAAPQPVNLVVSGDLTQEEGSALVDLMALTGLRRETAGAPVFTLEKGGGGMFMAHLDAASGHWTARGEDLAPVWFELWGRFFTSPEATALRTDMRELSVAGWFSPDAALEFDRVLRGWDSAVQEVQLVELDMQPSGVGASWHLRLVNGERFAMLLGGYLPQRGLSHRLTEVGP
;
A
#
# COMPACT_ATOMS: atom_id res chain seq x y z
N MET A 1 43.54 28.21 -12.07
CA MET A 1 43.21 26.76 -12.03
C MET A 1 42.46 26.29 -10.76
N ARG A 2 41.83 27.17 -9.96
CA ARG A 2 41.00 26.76 -8.80
C ARG A 2 39.48 26.80 -9.04
N ILE A 3 39.03 27.47 -10.11
CA ILE A 3 37.60 27.70 -10.39
C ILE A 3 36.97 26.50 -11.12
N VAL A 4 37.74 25.78 -11.95
CA VAL A 4 37.26 24.61 -12.72
C VAL A 4 37.01 23.38 -11.84
N ARG A 5 37.63 23.31 -10.65
CA ARG A 5 37.48 22.17 -9.73
C ARG A 5 36.15 22.20 -8.94
N ASN A 6 35.53 23.38 -8.80
CA ASN A 6 34.29 23.54 -8.03
C ASN A 6 33.01 23.31 -8.85
N ILE A 7 33.10 23.35 -10.18
CA ILE A 7 31.95 23.11 -11.08
C ILE A 7 31.72 21.60 -11.28
N ILE A 8 32.76 20.78 -11.18
CA ILE A 8 32.65 19.32 -11.30
C ILE A 8 32.05 18.69 -10.02
N LEU A 9 32.22 19.33 -8.86
CA LEU A 9 31.63 18.87 -7.59
C LEU A 9 30.15 19.23 -7.41
N THR A 10 29.62 20.21 -8.16
CA THR A 10 28.19 20.57 -8.12
C THR A 10 27.35 19.77 -9.12
N GLY A 11 27.95 19.22 -10.18
CA GLY A 11 27.26 18.34 -11.14
C GLY A 11 27.01 16.91 -10.63
N LEU A 12 27.83 16.43 -9.68
CA LEU A 12 27.71 15.06 -9.15
C LEU A 12 26.64 14.90 -8.05
N TRP A 13 26.18 16.01 -7.45
CA TRP A 13 25.23 15.99 -6.33
C TRP A 13 23.76 16.03 -6.80
N LEU A 14 23.46 16.49 -8.02
CA LEU A 14 22.10 16.51 -8.56
C LEU A 14 21.61 15.16 -9.11
N CYS A 15 22.48 14.18 -9.33
CA CYS A 15 22.08 12.87 -9.87
C CYS A 15 21.61 11.86 -8.79
N LEU A 16 21.74 12.17 -7.50
CA LEU A 16 21.35 11.27 -6.40
C LEU A 16 19.91 11.46 -5.91
N LEU A 17 19.14 12.38 -6.51
CA LEU A 17 17.73 12.61 -6.18
C LEU A 17 16.75 12.07 -7.23
N ALA A 18 17.24 11.45 -8.31
CA ALA A 18 16.40 10.65 -9.16
C ALA A 18 16.13 9.33 -8.42
N SER A 19 15.06 9.30 -7.61
CA SER A 19 14.41 8.04 -7.28
C SER A 19 14.16 7.34 -8.62
N ALA A 20 14.93 6.29 -8.89
CA ALA A 20 14.65 5.44 -10.04
C ALA A 20 13.23 4.94 -9.85
N ALA A 21 12.30 5.47 -10.64
CA ALA A 21 10.97 4.92 -10.76
C ALA A 21 11.18 3.47 -11.22
N GLN A 22 11.04 2.53 -10.29
CA GLN A 22 11.26 1.12 -10.58
C GLN A 22 10.03 0.66 -11.35
N ALA A 23 10.23 0.34 -12.63
CA ALA A 23 9.19 -0.29 -13.42
C ALA A 23 9.12 -1.76 -13.04
N VAL A 24 7.90 -2.26 -12.84
CA VAL A 24 7.62 -3.67 -12.60
C VAL A 24 7.42 -4.35 -13.95
N SER A 25 8.28 -5.31 -14.27
CA SER A 25 8.17 -6.10 -15.49
C SER A 25 7.20 -7.26 -15.29
N VAL A 26 6.13 -7.31 -16.08
CA VAL A 26 5.10 -8.35 -16.02
C VAL A 26 4.90 -9.00 -17.39
N ARG A 27 4.57 -10.29 -17.38
CA ARG A 27 4.22 -11.05 -18.57
C ARG A 27 2.90 -11.75 -18.34
N VAL A 28 1.93 -11.48 -19.19
CA VAL A 28 0.58 -12.04 -19.11
C VAL A 28 0.21 -12.76 -20.39
N PHE A 29 -0.59 -13.81 -20.26
CA PHE A 29 -1.16 -14.55 -21.37
C PHE A 29 -2.69 -14.46 -21.29
N LYS A 30 -3.30 -14.01 -22.37
CA LYS A 30 -4.76 -14.00 -22.52
C LYS A 30 -5.18 -14.97 -23.60
N ALA A 31 -5.93 -16.00 -23.22
CA ALA A 31 -6.47 -16.97 -24.17
C ALA A 31 -7.40 -16.29 -25.19
N GLY A 32 -7.36 -16.75 -26.44
CA GLY A 32 -8.27 -16.28 -27.48
C GLY A 32 -9.72 -16.66 -27.17
N GLU A 33 -10.64 -15.71 -27.35
CA GLU A 33 -12.07 -15.91 -27.12
C GLU A 33 -12.86 -15.66 -28.41
N ALA A 34 -13.80 -16.56 -28.73
CA ALA A 34 -14.62 -16.43 -29.93
C ALA A 34 -15.48 -15.15 -29.88
N GLY A 35 -15.43 -14.36 -30.95
CA GLY A 35 -16.19 -13.10 -31.05
C GLY A 35 -15.53 -11.89 -30.40
N VAL A 36 -14.35 -12.04 -29.79
CA VAL A 36 -13.56 -10.91 -29.25
C VAL A 36 -12.58 -10.42 -30.31
N SER A 37 -12.56 -9.11 -30.57
CA SER A 37 -11.60 -8.53 -31.52
C SER A 37 -10.17 -8.57 -30.95
N PRO A 38 -9.12 -8.61 -31.80
CA PRO A 38 -7.73 -8.55 -31.34
C PRO A 38 -7.42 -7.31 -30.48
N MET A 39 -8.10 -6.20 -30.74
CA MET A 39 -7.98 -4.97 -29.96
C MET A 39 -8.54 -5.14 -28.54
N GLN A 40 -9.74 -5.71 -28.40
CA GLN A 40 -10.34 -5.99 -27.10
C GLN A 40 -9.52 -7.03 -26.32
N LEU A 41 -8.99 -8.05 -27.00
CA LEU A 41 -8.11 -9.04 -26.38
C LEU A 41 -6.85 -8.38 -25.81
N ARG A 42 -6.27 -7.43 -26.55
CA ARG A 42 -5.14 -6.62 -26.09
C ARG A 42 -5.50 -5.73 -24.92
N GLU A 43 -6.65 -5.07 -24.94
CA GLU A 43 -7.11 -4.24 -23.81
C GLU A 43 -7.29 -5.06 -22.53
N ARG A 44 -7.88 -6.26 -22.63
CA ARG A 44 -8.01 -7.19 -21.50
C ARG A 44 -6.65 -7.67 -21.00
N ALA A 45 -5.74 -8.04 -21.90
CA ALA A 45 -4.37 -8.40 -21.53
C ALA A 45 -3.63 -7.24 -20.85
N MET A 46 -3.84 -6.00 -21.30
CA MET A 46 -3.27 -4.82 -20.61
C MET A 46 -3.85 -4.65 -19.21
N ALA A 47 -5.17 -4.79 -19.04
CA ALA A 47 -5.82 -4.70 -17.73
C ALA A 47 -5.28 -5.76 -16.76
N GLU A 48 -5.14 -7.02 -17.20
CA GLU A 48 -4.52 -8.09 -16.41
C GLU A 48 -3.06 -7.80 -16.08
N GLY A 49 -2.30 -7.25 -17.03
CA GLY A 49 -0.92 -6.84 -16.81
C GLY A 49 -0.79 -5.75 -15.74
N PHE A 50 -1.65 -4.72 -15.78
CA PHE A 50 -1.67 -3.69 -14.74
C PHE A 50 -2.07 -4.24 -13.38
N ALA A 51 -3.07 -5.12 -13.34
CA ALA A 51 -3.49 -5.78 -12.10
C ALA A 51 -2.35 -6.62 -11.50
N GLN A 52 -1.62 -7.36 -12.33
CA GLN A 52 -0.46 -8.15 -11.88
C GLN A 52 0.66 -7.24 -11.36
N ALA A 53 0.98 -6.16 -12.07
CA ALA A 53 2.02 -5.22 -11.64
C ALA A 53 1.66 -4.55 -10.30
N VAL A 54 0.39 -4.20 -10.10
CA VAL A 54 -0.12 -3.68 -8.82
C VAL A 54 -0.01 -4.72 -7.72
N LEU A 55 -0.34 -5.99 -7.98
CA LEU A 55 -0.18 -7.07 -6.99
C LEU A 55 1.28 -7.27 -6.59
N ASP A 56 2.19 -7.36 -7.57
CA ASP A 56 3.62 -7.55 -7.33
C ASP A 56 4.20 -6.38 -6.51
N GLU A 57 3.81 -5.15 -6.84
CA GLU A 57 4.21 -3.97 -6.06
C GLU A 57 3.57 -3.96 -4.66
N SER A 58 2.33 -4.41 -4.53
CA SER A 58 1.65 -4.53 -3.23
C SER A 58 2.38 -5.50 -2.30
N ARG A 59 2.84 -6.64 -2.81
CA ARG A 59 3.65 -7.62 -2.06
C ARG A 59 4.95 -7.02 -1.54
N ALA A 60 5.54 -6.06 -2.25
CA ALA A 60 6.74 -5.35 -1.80
C ALA A 60 6.47 -4.24 -0.76
N LEU A 61 5.22 -3.80 -0.64
CA LEU A 61 4.79 -2.71 0.25
C LEU A 61 4.17 -3.19 1.56
N ILE A 62 3.56 -4.39 1.57
CA ILE A 62 2.86 -4.96 2.73
C ILE A 62 3.89 -5.60 3.69
N PRO A 63 3.72 -5.47 5.01
CA PRO A 63 4.68 -5.95 6.01
C PRO A 63 4.77 -7.47 6.15
N ALA A 64 3.73 -8.19 5.75
CA ALA A 64 3.62 -9.64 5.87
C ALA A 64 3.34 -10.27 4.51
N GLU A 65 3.62 -11.57 4.38
CA GLU A 65 3.23 -12.32 3.20
C GLU A 65 1.71 -12.27 3.04
N LEU A 66 1.28 -11.90 1.84
CA LEU A 66 -0.13 -11.90 1.48
C LEU A 66 -0.55 -13.33 1.13
N ASP A 67 -1.55 -13.86 1.83
CA ASP A 67 -2.08 -15.18 1.53
C ASP A 67 -2.59 -15.25 0.07
N GLU A 68 -2.40 -16.40 -0.58
CA GLU A 68 -2.67 -16.53 -2.02
C GLU A 68 -4.15 -16.29 -2.37
N ALA A 69 -5.09 -16.62 -1.49
CA ALA A 69 -6.51 -16.38 -1.73
C ALA A 69 -6.82 -14.87 -1.77
N ARG A 70 -6.28 -14.11 -0.81
CA ARG A 70 -6.43 -12.66 -0.76
C ARG A 70 -5.61 -11.95 -1.85
N ALA A 71 -4.46 -12.50 -2.23
CA ALA A 71 -3.67 -12.03 -3.37
C ALA A 71 -4.47 -12.14 -4.69
N GLU A 72 -5.15 -13.26 -4.90
CA GLU A 72 -6.00 -13.44 -6.09
C GLU A 72 -7.21 -12.51 -6.08
N LEU A 73 -7.87 -12.32 -4.93
CA LEU A 73 -8.96 -11.34 -4.80
C LEU A 73 -8.48 -9.92 -5.09
N LEU A 74 -7.29 -9.55 -4.62
CA LEU A 74 -6.69 -8.24 -4.92
C LEU A 74 -6.41 -8.12 -6.41
N ARG A 75 -5.84 -9.15 -7.04
CA ARG A 75 -5.57 -9.16 -8.49
C ARG A 75 -6.86 -8.99 -9.30
N LEU A 76 -7.90 -9.76 -8.98
CA LEU A 76 -9.19 -9.70 -9.66
C LEU A 76 -9.83 -8.32 -9.51
N TYR A 77 -9.82 -7.75 -8.30
CA TYR A 77 -10.32 -6.40 -8.06
C TYR A 77 -9.56 -5.36 -8.89
N MET A 78 -8.23 -5.52 -9.02
CA MET A 78 -7.39 -4.57 -9.74
C MET A 78 -7.52 -4.62 -11.26
N ILE A 79 -8.15 -5.63 -11.85
CA ILE A 79 -8.41 -5.68 -13.31
C ILE A 79 -9.12 -4.40 -13.76
N ASP A 80 -10.12 -3.95 -13.00
CA ASP A 80 -10.90 -2.75 -13.33
C ASP A 80 -10.42 -1.50 -12.57
N HIS A 81 -9.63 -1.67 -11.51
CA HIS A 81 -9.28 -0.61 -10.56
C HIS A 81 -7.78 -0.24 -10.53
N ALA A 82 -6.92 -0.83 -11.37
CA ALA A 82 -5.48 -0.57 -11.34
C ALA A 82 -5.09 0.83 -11.85
N LYS A 83 -5.88 1.42 -12.77
CA LYS A 83 -5.50 2.66 -13.49
C LYS A 83 -5.04 3.82 -12.60
N PRO A 84 -5.70 4.15 -11.47
CA PRO A 84 -5.26 5.24 -10.59
C PRO A 84 -3.87 5.04 -9.99
N TYR A 85 -3.37 3.80 -9.95
CA TYR A 85 -2.05 3.46 -9.41
C TYR A 85 -0.96 3.37 -10.48
N VAL A 86 -1.30 3.46 -11.77
CA VAL A 86 -0.34 3.35 -12.88
C VAL A 86 0.05 4.75 -13.35
N GLN A 87 1.32 5.12 -13.18
CA GLN A 87 1.85 6.42 -13.67
C GLN A 87 2.22 6.36 -15.15
N GLY A 88 2.59 5.18 -15.63
CA GLY A 88 2.97 4.96 -17.02
C GLY A 88 3.29 3.50 -17.28
N TYR A 89 3.39 3.14 -18.56
CA TYR A 89 3.78 1.79 -18.94
C TYR A 89 4.48 1.80 -20.31
N LYS A 90 5.23 0.73 -20.57
CA LYS A 90 5.87 0.45 -21.85
C LYS A 90 5.58 -0.99 -22.24
N ILE A 91 5.09 -1.19 -23.46
CA ILE A 91 4.92 -2.52 -24.03
C ILE A 91 6.28 -2.99 -24.55
N LEU A 92 6.79 -4.06 -23.98
CA LEU A 92 8.06 -4.67 -24.38
C LEU A 92 7.87 -5.62 -25.55
N SER A 93 6.85 -6.48 -25.48
CA SER A 93 6.46 -7.37 -26.56
C SER A 93 4.96 -7.64 -26.57
N SER A 94 4.44 -7.95 -27.75
CA SER A 94 3.05 -8.33 -27.97
C SER A 94 3.04 -9.40 -29.06
N GLU A 95 2.83 -10.64 -28.66
CA GLU A 95 2.91 -11.82 -29.53
C GLU A 95 1.53 -12.45 -29.63
N ALA A 96 0.91 -12.33 -30.79
CA ALA A 96 -0.31 -13.06 -31.10
C ALA A 96 0.04 -14.49 -31.49
N MET A 97 -0.63 -15.45 -30.86
CA MET A 97 -0.53 -16.88 -31.11
C MET A 97 -1.91 -17.43 -31.42
N ASP A 98 -1.99 -18.61 -32.03
CA ASP A 98 -3.27 -19.26 -32.32
C ASP A 98 -4.11 -19.49 -31.04
N ALA A 99 -3.45 -19.69 -29.90
CA ALA A 99 -4.08 -19.89 -28.60
C ALA A 99 -4.47 -18.59 -27.87
N GLY A 100 -3.99 -17.41 -28.31
CA GLY A 100 -4.22 -16.16 -27.60
C GLY A 100 -3.13 -15.11 -27.78
N LEU A 101 -3.01 -14.21 -26.80
CA LEU A 101 -2.06 -13.09 -26.83
C LEU A 101 -1.12 -13.18 -25.63
N ILE A 102 0.18 -13.15 -25.88
CA ILE A 102 1.19 -12.91 -24.85
C ILE A 102 1.57 -11.44 -24.89
N LEU A 103 1.54 -10.78 -23.73
CA LEU A 103 1.90 -9.38 -23.57
C LEU A 103 2.96 -9.24 -22.47
N SER A 104 4.06 -8.57 -22.78
CA SER A 104 5.09 -8.23 -21.79
C SER A 104 5.13 -6.71 -21.62
N LEU A 105 5.06 -6.25 -20.38
CA LEU A 105 4.92 -4.85 -20.01
C LEU A 105 5.95 -4.47 -18.95
N ASP A 106 6.47 -3.27 -19.04
CA ASP A 106 7.05 -2.56 -17.92
C ASP A 106 6.03 -1.54 -17.42
N VAL A 107 5.65 -1.60 -16.15
CA VAL A 107 4.63 -0.74 -15.55
C VAL A 107 5.24 0.09 -14.43
N ILE A 108 5.06 1.40 -14.49
CA ILE A 108 5.50 2.32 -13.44
C ILE A 108 4.33 2.54 -12.47
N ILE A 109 4.49 2.13 -11.22
CA ILE A 109 3.46 2.20 -10.20
C ILE A 109 3.67 3.42 -9.30
N ASP A 110 2.58 4.15 -9.04
CA ASP A 110 2.53 5.16 -7.99
C ASP A 110 2.45 4.47 -6.63
N ARG A 111 3.61 4.25 -6.02
CA ARG A 111 3.70 3.58 -4.71
C ARG A 111 2.96 4.35 -3.61
N THR A 112 2.88 5.68 -3.71
CA THR A 112 2.21 6.52 -2.70
C THR A 112 0.70 6.34 -2.80
N ALA A 113 0.14 6.44 -4.01
CA ALA A 113 -1.28 6.20 -4.24
C ALA A 113 -1.66 4.74 -3.90
N LEU A 114 -0.84 3.76 -4.33
CA LEU A 114 -1.08 2.35 -4.04
C LEU A 114 -1.07 2.08 -2.54
N ARG A 115 -0.09 2.61 -1.79
CA ARG A 115 -0.07 2.47 -0.33
C ARG A 115 -1.32 3.05 0.31
N GLY A 116 -1.78 4.21 -0.14
CA GLY A 116 -3.04 4.80 0.30
C GLY A 116 -4.23 3.88 0.06
N GLY A 117 -4.32 3.29 -1.14
CA GLY A 117 -5.35 2.30 -1.49
C GLY A 117 -5.30 1.05 -0.61
N LEU A 118 -4.12 0.43 -0.48
CA LEU A 118 -3.92 -0.77 0.35
C LEU A 118 -4.27 -0.51 1.83
N ARG A 119 -3.95 0.68 2.33
CA ARG A 119 -4.36 1.10 3.68
C ARG A 119 -5.86 1.20 3.83
N ASN A 120 -6.54 1.81 2.85
CA ASN A 120 -8.00 1.91 2.85
C ASN A 120 -8.68 0.54 2.70
N MET A 121 -7.99 -0.46 2.15
CA MET A 121 -8.45 -1.85 2.06
C MET A 121 -8.08 -2.70 3.28
N GLY A 122 -7.39 -2.15 4.29
CA GLY A 122 -7.07 -2.86 5.53
C GLY A 122 -5.83 -3.76 5.48
N PHE A 123 -5.02 -3.71 4.42
CA PHE A 123 -3.79 -4.52 4.30
C PHE A 123 -2.68 -4.16 5.29
N PHE A 124 -2.81 -3.07 6.05
CA PHE A 124 -1.87 -2.74 7.13
C PHE A 124 -2.43 -2.99 8.53
N THR A 125 -3.71 -3.34 8.65
CA THR A 125 -4.38 -3.55 9.94
C THR A 125 -4.74 -5.02 10.11
N ALA A 126 -5.42 -5.62 9.15
CA ALA A 126 -5.95 -6.99 9.23
C ALA A 126 -5.00 -8.04 8.62
N MET A 127 -3.68 -7.83 8.73
CA MET A 127 -2.69 -8.81 8.23
C MET A 127 -2.27 -9.82 9.29
N ALA A 128 -2.06 -9.37 10.54
CA ALA A 128 -1.65 -10.25 11.62
C ALA A 128 -2.81 -11.14 12.10
N ALA A 129 -4.02 -10.59 12.12
CA ALA A 129 -5.23 -11.32 12.45
C ALA A 129 -6.43 -10.71 11.70
N PRO A 130 -7.42 -11.52 11.28
CA PRO A 130 -8.64 -10.99 10.71
C PRO A 130 -9.38 -10.08 11.69
N GLN A 131 -9.82 -8.93 11.20
CA GLN A 131 -10.57 -7.95 11.99
C GLN A 131 -12.02 -8.43 12.15
N PRO A 132 -12.52 -8.63 13.39
CA PRO A 132 -13.91 -9.00 13.59
C PRO A 132 -14.86 -7.88 13.16
N VAL A 133 -16.02 -8.25 12.62
CA VAL A 133 -17.11 -7.33 12.28
C VAL A 133 -18.46 -7.99 12.49
N ASN A 134 -19.39 -7.28 13.11
CA ASN A 134 -20.79 -7.67 13.13
C ASN A 134 -21.47 -7.22 11.83
N LEU A 135 -21.77 -8.18 10.94
CA LEU A 135 -22.40 -7.92 9.64
C LEU A 135 -23.92 -8.15 9.71
N VAL A 136 -24.67 -7.06 9.55
CA VAL A 136 -26.13 -7.04 9.43
C VAL A 136 -26.49 -6.74 7.97
N VAL A 137 -27.23 -7.62 7.33
CA VAL A 137 -27.73 -7.42 5.95
C VAL A 137 -29.25 -7.41 5.99
N SER A 138 -29.83 -6.30 5.54
CA SER A 138 -31.28 -6.12 5.43
C SER A 138 -31.70 -6.11 3.96
N GLY A 139 -32.64 -6.98 3.61
CA GLY A 139 -33.12 -7.18 2.24
C GLY A 139 -32.46 -8.37 1.54
N ASP A 140 -33.03 -8.75 0.39
CA ASP A 140 -32.58 -9.90 -0.37
C ASP A 140 -31.48 -9.50 -1.36
N LEU A 141 -30.25 -9.91 -1.06
CA LEU A 141 -29.14 -9.85 -2.02
C LEU A 141 -29.31 -10.95 -3.06
N THR A 142 -28.92 -10.67 -4.31
CA THR A 142 -28.80 -11.75 -5.31
C THR A 142 -27.63 -12.67 -4.94
N GLN A 143 -27.54 -13.83 -5.59
CA GLN A 143 -26.43 -14.76 -5.37
C GLN A 143 -25.08 -14.11 -5.70
N GLU A 144 -25.03 -13.32 -6.77
CA GLU A 144 -23.85 -12.59 -7.22
C GLU A 144 -23.43 -11.52 -6.20
N GLU A 145 -24.38 -10.76 -5.68
CA GLU A 145 -24.13 -9.72 -4.66
C GLU A 145 -23.68 -10.32 -3.33
N GLY A 146 -24.28 -11.45 -2.93
CA GLY A 146 -23.85 -12.20 -1.75
C GLY A 146 -22.43 -12.71 -1.89
N SER A 147 -22.05 -13.24 -3.06
CA SER A 147 -20.67 -13.66 -3.35
C SER A 147 -19.72 -12.47 -3.33
N ALA A 148 -20.07 -11.36 -3.98
CA ALA A 148 -19.25 -10.15 -4.00
C ALA A 148 -19.00 -9.60 -2.58
N LEU A 149 -20.01 -9.65 -1.69
CA LEU A 149 -19.84 -9.25 -0.30
C LEU A 149 -18.85 -10.15 0.44
N VAL A 150 -18.90 -11.46 0.23
CA VAL A 150 -17.94 -12.42 0.82
C VAL A 150 -16.52 -12.15 0.31
N ASP A 151 -16.37 -11.92 -0.99
CA ASP A 151 -15.08 -11.62 -1.61
C ASP A 151 -14.51 -10.29 -1.07
N LEU A 152 -15.34 -9.26 -0.89
CA LEU A 152 -14.93 -7.99 -0.28
C LEU A 152 -14.50 -8.16 1.18
N MET A 153 -15.20 -8.97 1.96
CA MET A 153 -14.80 -9.30 3.34
C MET A 153 -13.44 -10.00 3.38
N ALA A 154 -13.25 -11.01 2.54
CA ALA A 154 -11.99 -11.74 2.45
C ALA A 154 -10.85 -10.82 1.98
N LEU A 155 -11.09 -9.99 0.96
CA LEU A 155 -10.12 -9.03 0.44
C LEU A 155 -9.68 -8.01 1.49
N THR A 156 -10.61 -7.55 2.33
CA THR A 156 -10.30 -6.57 3.39
C THR A 156 -9.78 -7.21 4.68
N GLY A 157 -9.76 -8.54 4.77
CA GLY A 157 -9.31 -9.27 5.97
C GLY A 157 -10.31 -9.22 7.12
N LEU A 158 -11.60 -9.08 6.81
CA LEU A 158 -12.67 -9.06 7.82
C LEU A 158 -13.19 -10.46 8.10
N ARG A 159 -13.47 -10.75 9.37
CA ARG A 159 -14.15 -11.96 9.81
C ARG A 159 -15.50 -11.62 10.39
N ARG A 160 -16.55 -12.27 9.86
CA ARG A 160 -17.91 -12.10 10.38
C ARG A 160 -18.02 -12.65 11.80
N GLU A 161 -18.58 -11.83 12.68
CA GLU A 161 -19.04 -12.22 14.01
C GLU A 161 -20.53 -11.88 14.18
N THR A 162 -21.19 -12.51 15.15
CA THR A 162 -22.63 -12.33 15.39
C THR A 162 -22.96 -11.20 16.35
N ALA A 163 -21.95 -10.66 17.05
CA ALA A 163 -22.07 -9.57 17.99
C ALA A 163 -20.71 -8.86 18.14
N GLY A 164 -20.72 -7.64 18.67
CA GLY A 164 -19.51 -6.83 18.87
C GLY A 164 -19.41 -5.67 17.88
N ALA A 165 -18.33 -4.90 18.01
CA ALA A 165 -17.99 -3.76 17.16
C ALA A 165 -16.72 -4.05 16.34
N PRO A 166 -16.55 -3.44 15.15
CA PRO A 166 -17.50 -2.57 14.46
C PRO A 166 -18.75 -3.30 13.93
N VAL A 167 -19.86 -2.56 13.79
CA VAL A 167 -21.11 -3.04 13.18
C VAL A 167 -21.25 -2.46 11.79
N PHE A 168 -21.32 -3.32 10.78
CA PHE A 168 -21.59 -2.94 9.39
C PHE A 168 -23.01 -3.38 9.02
N THR A 169 -23.85 -2.41 8.67
CA THR A 169 -25.22 -2.65 8.22
C THR A 169 -25.32 -2.34 6.74
N LEU A 170 -25.74 -3.31 5.93
CA LEU A 170 -26.01 -3.16 4.50
C LEU A 170 -27.49 -3.30 4.23
N GLU A 171 -28.06 -2.31 3.56
CA GLU A 171 -29.46 -2.32 3.12
C GLU A 171 -29.53 -2.17 1.60
N LYS A 172 -30.29 -3.06 0.95
CA LYS A 172 -30.61 -2.91 -0.46
C LYS A 172 -31.90 -2.12 -0.61
N GLY A 173 -31.78 -0.87 -1.06
CA GLY A 173 -32.90 0.03 -1.27
C GLY A 173 -33.70 -0.28 -2.53
N GLY A 174 -34.87 0.35 -2.64
CA GLY A 174 -35.67 0.31 -3.87
C GLY A 174 -34.90 0.95 -5.04
N GLY A 175 -34.86 0.26 -6.19
CA GLY A 175 -34.13 0.72 -7.38
C GLY A 175 -32.71 0.15 -7.54
N GLY A 176 -32.29 -0.80 -6.69
CA GLY A 176 -31.00 -1.48 -6.82
C GLY A 176 -29.82 -0.76 -6.17
N MET A 177 -30.05 0.37 -5.50
CA MET A 177 -29.01 1.09 -4.76
C MET A 177 -28.72 0.41 -3.42
N PHE A 178 -27.43 0.31 -3.09
CA PHE A 178 -26.94 -0.06 -1.78
C PHE A 178 -26.88 1.17 -0.88
N MET A 179 -27.27 0.98 0.38
CA MET A 179 -27.06 1.94 1.47
C MET A 179 -26.38 1.19 2.61
N ALA A 180 -25.24 1.68 3.08
CA ALA A 180 -24.49 1.04 4.13
C ALA A 180 -24.14 2.02 5.25
N HIS A 181 -24.04 1.46 6.46
CA HIS A 181 -23.70 2.17 7.69
C HIS A 181 -22.60 1.39 8.40
N LEU A 182 -21.60 2.09 8.91
CA LEU A 182 -20.52 1.51 9.71
C LEU A 182 -20.43 2.26 11.04
N ASP A 183 -20.75 1.55 12.12
CA ASP A 183 -20.70 2.04 13.48
C ASP A 183 -19.51 1.41 14.21
N ALA A 184 -18.56 2.26 14.62
CA ALA A 184 -17.34 1.87 15.32
C ALA A 184 -17.08 2.82 16.50
N ALA A 185 -16.14 2.48 17.39
CA ALA A 185 -15.79 3.37 18.50
C ALA A 185 -15.22 4.71 18.00
N SER A 186 -14.53 4.66 16.85
CA SER A 186 -13.94 5.83 16.19
C SER A 186 -14.92 6.71 15.41
N GLY A 187 -16.15 6.27 15.16
CA GLY A 187 -17.12 7.06 14.40
C GLY A 187 -18.28 6.27 13.82
N HIS A 188 -19.22 7.02 13.24
CA HIS A 188 -20.39 6.49 12.54
C HIS A 188 -20.34 7.06 11.12
N TRP A 189 -20.34 6.20 10.11
CA TRP A 189 -20.23 6.60 8.70
C TRP A 189 -21.31 5.94 7.86
N THR A 190 -21.76 6.67 6.83
CA THR A 190 -22.78 6.20 5.90
C THR A 190 -22.31 6.40 4.46
N ALA A 191 -22.68 5.46 3.59
CA ALA A 191 -22.37 5.49 2.17
C ALA A 191 -23.52 4.91 1.35
N ARG A 192 -23.66 5.34 0.10
CA ARG A 192 -24.69 4.87 -0.83
C ARG A 192 -24.17 4.83 -2.26
N GLY A 193 -24.62 3.88 -3.05
CA GLY A 193 -24.18 3.72 -4.43
C GLY A 193 -24.89 2.60 -5.17
N GLU A 194 -24.72 2.55 -6.48
CA GLU A 194 -25.25 1.47 -7.34
C GLU A 194 -24.40 0.20 -7.23
N ASP A 195 -23.11 0.35 -6.94
CA ASP A 195 -22.16 -0.75 -6.79
C ASP A 195 -21.78 -0.98 -5.33
N LEU A 196 -21.67 -2.25 -4.94
CA LEU A 196 -21.32 -2.64 -3.58
C LEU A 196 -19.86 -2.27 -3.22
N ALA A 197 -18.92 -2.48 -4.14
CA ALA A 197 -17.49 -2.30 -3.84
C ALA A 197 -17.10 -0.83 -3.51
N PRO A 198 -17.55 0.20 -4.25
CA PRO A 198 -17.32 1.59 -3.87
C PRO A 198 -17.90 1.95 -2.50
N VAL A 199 -19.13 1.51 -2.21
CA VAL A 199 -19.80 1.73 -0.91
C VAL A 199 -19.00 1.07 0.22
N TRP A 200 -18.52 -0.15 -0.01
CA TRP A 200 -17.70 -0.90 0.92
C TRP A 200 -16.38 -0.19 1.24
N PHE A 201 -15.59 0.15 0.22
CA PHE A 201 -14.27 0.77 0.43
C PHE A 201 -14.34 2.21 0.93
N GLU A 202 -15.43 2.93 0.69
CA GLU A 202 -15.64 4.24 1.30
C GLU A 202 -15.71 4.13 2.83
N LEU A 203 -16.53 3.20 3.36
CA LEU A 203 -16.73 3.05 4.80
C LEU A 203 -15.51 2.41 5.47
N TRP A 204 -15.04 1.29 4.93
CA TRP A 204 -13.88 0.59 5.49
C TRP A 204 -12.60 1.39 5.35
N GLY A 205 -12.46 2.21 4.30
CA GLY A 205 -11.35 3.15 4.17
C GLY A 205 -11.29 4.15 5.32
N ARG A 206 -12.45 4.68 5.75
CA ARG A 206 -12.52 5.58 6.92
C ARG A 206 -12.20 4.86 8.23
N PHE A 207 -12.68 3.63 8.40
CA PHE A 207 -12.35 2.83 9.59
C PHE A 207 -10.87 2.49 9.66
N PHE A 208 -10.27 1.95 8.59
CA PHE A 208 -8.86 1.55 8.62
C PHE A 208 -7.88 2.72 8.74
N THR A 209 -8.32 3.93 8.40
CA THR A 209 -7.56 5.17 8.62
C THR A 209 -7.88 5.87 9.94
N SER A 210 -8.77 5.31 10.76
CA SER A 210 -9.16 5.89 12.04
C SER A 210 -8.12 5.63 13.14
N PRO A 211 -8.16 6.41 14.24
CA PRO A 211 -7.31 6.16 15.41
C PRO A 211 -7.51 4.76 16.02
N GLU A 212 -8.73 4.21 15.97
CA GLU A 212 -9.06 2.87 16.48
C GLU A 212 -8.31 1.79 15.70
N ALA A 213 -8.35 1.83 14.37
CA ALA A 213 -7.59 0.91 13.53
C ALA A 213 -6.07 1.14 13.65
N THR A 214 -5.64 2.35 14.01
CA THR A 214 -4.23 2.66 14.26
C THR A 214 -3.75 2.10 15.61
N ALA A 215 -4.61 2.08 16.62
CA ALA A 215 -4.29 1.50 17.93
C ALA A 215 -4.19 -0.04 17.88
N LEU A 216 -4.95 -0.68 17.00
CA LEU A 216 -4.87 -2.13 16.76
C LEU A 216 -3.58 -2.58 16.07
N ARG A 217 -2.77 -1.62 15.64
CA ARG A 217 -1.52 -1.86 14.92
C ARG A 217 -0.33 -1.77 15.89
N THR A 218 0.04 -2.91 16.48
CA THR A 218 0.92 -3.06 17.67
C THR A 218 2.44 -2.96 17.40
N ASP A 219 2.86 -2.32 16.32
CA ASP A 219 4.21 -2.46 15.75
C ASP A 219 4.98 -1.13 15.64
N MET A 220 4.59 -0.12 16.44
CA MET A 220 5.37 1.10 16.59
C MET A 220 6.71 0.84 17.30
N ARG A 221 7.76 1.43 16.73
CA ARG A 221 9.14 1.38 17.21
C ARG A 221 9.69 2.79 17.30
N GLU A 222 10.53 3.02 18.29
CA GLU A 222 11.32 4.23 18.39
C GLU A 222 12.72 3.94 17.87
N LEU A 223 13.13 4.67 16.83
CA LEU A 223 14.50 4.73 16.36
C LEU A 223 15.14 5.98 16.94
N SER A 224 16.18 5.83 17.74
CA SER A 224 17.03 6.94 18.19
C SER A 224 18.36 6.89 17.46
N VAL A 225 18.79 8.00 16.87
CA VAL A 225 20.10 8.12 16.20
C VAL A 225 20.85 9.33 16.76
N ALA A 226 22.12 9.13 17.12
CA ALA A 226 22.97 10.15 17.71
C ALA A 226 24.32 10.27 16.99
N GLY A 227 24.91 11.46 17.11
CA GLY A 227 26.21 11.80 16.50
C GLY A 227 26.09 12.66 15.25
N TRP A 228 24.93 13.24 14.98
CA TRP A 228 24.75 14.16 13.87
C TRP A 228 25.57 15.45 14.11
N PHE A 229 26.20 15.98 13.07
CA PHE A 229 26.98 17.22 13.20
C PHE A 229 26.10 18.48 13.26
N SER A 230 24.87 18.39 12.75
CA SER A 230 23.90 19.49 12.76
C SER A 230 22.45 18.96 12.78
N PRO A 231 21.47 19.79 13.20
CA PRO A 231 20.05 19.46 13.08
C PRO A 231 19.62 19.19 11.63
N ASP A 232 20.19 19.91 10.67
CA ASP A 232 19.88 19.73 9.24
C ASP A 232 20.21 18.33 8.74
N ALA A 233 21.28 17.71 9.24
CA ALA A 233 21.64 16.35 8.87
C ALA A 233 20.61 15.32 9.40
N ALA A 234 20.06 15.55 10.60
CA ALA A 234 18.99 14.73 11.13
C ALA A 234 17.68 14.91 10.33
N LEU A 235 17.36 16.13 9.90
CA LEU A 235 16.21 16.41 9.04
C LEU A 235 16.37 15.83 7.63
N GLU A 236 17.58 15.84 7.08
CA GLU A 236 17.87 15.15 5.82
C GLU A 236 17.64 13.63 5.96
N PHE A 237 18.08 13.05 7.08
CA PHE A 237 17.82 11.65 7.36
C PHE A 237 16.34 11.36 7.56
N ASP A 238 15.56 12.25 8.19
CA ASP A 238 14.10 12.11 8.26
C ASP A 238 13.48 11.98 6.85
N ARG A 239 13.93 12.78 5.88
CA ARG A 239 13.50 12.66 4.47
C ARG A 239 13.92 11.33 3.84
N VAL A 240 15.14 10.86 4.11
CA VAL A 240 15.64 9.56 3.62
C VAL A 240 14.85 8.41 4.22
N LEU A 241 14.61 8.44 5.53
CA LEU A 241 13.87 7.45 6.29
C LEU A 241 12.41 7.36 5.82
N ARG A 242 11.77 8.50 5.55
CA ARG A 242 10.45 8.56 4.90
C ARG A 242 10.43 7.96 3.49
N GLY A 243 11.57 7.93 2.80
CA GLY A 243 11.72 7.29 1.48
C GLY A 243 11.93 5.78 1.55
N TRP A 244 12.15 5.20 2.74
CA TRP A 244 12.32 3.75 2.94
C TRP A 244 10.97 3.03 3.05
N ASP A 245 10.10 3.36 2.12
CA ASP A 245 8.72 2.94 1.93
C ASP A 245 8.43 1.43 2.04
N SER A 246 9.43 0.60 1.70
CA SER A 246 9.36 -0.87 1.73
C SER A 246 9.92 -1.46 3.04
N ALA A 247 10.37 -0.63 3.98
CA ALA A 247 11.03 -1.04 5.21
C ALA A 247 10.41 -0.38 6.44
N VAL A 248 9.97 0.88 6.34
CA VAL A 248 9.32 1.62 7.41
C VAL A 248 8.09 2.38 6.93
N GLN A 249 7.20 2.69 7.88
CA GLN A 249 5.98 3.47 7.67
C GLN A 249 5.74 4.41 8.84
N GLU A 250 4.82 5.37 8.65
CA GLU A 250 4.36 6.28 9.71
C GLU A 250 5.49 7.00 10.44
N VAL A 251 6.57 7.31 9.72
CA VAL A 251 7.76 7.97 10.27
C VAL A 251 7.37 9.34 10.81
N GLN A 252 7.61 9.56 12.10
CA GLN A 252 7.38 10.80 12.78
C GLN A 252 8.62 11.15 13.59
N LEU A 253 9.26 12.27 13.26
CA LEU A 253 10.30 12.84 14.12
C LEU A 253 9.61 13.34 15.39
N VAL A 254 9.98 12.78 16.53
CA VAL A 254 9.37 13.09 17.85
C VAL A 254 10.26 13.97 18.70
N GLU A 255 11.58 13.83 18.56
CA GLU A 255 12.53 14.60 19.35
C GLU A 255 13.79 14.92 18.54
N LEU A 256 14.33 16.11 18.78
CA LEU A 256 15.65 16.53 18.33
C LEU A 256 16.37 17.14 19.53
N ASP A 257 17.44 16.48 19.97
CA ASP A 257 18.20 16.83 21.16
C ASP A 257 19.57 17.40 20.77
N MET A 258 19.92 18.55 21.34
CA MET A 258 21.23 19.18 21.12
C MET A 258 22.16 18.85 22.28
N GLN A 259 23.14 17.98 22.01
CA GLN A 259 24.10 17.51 22.99
C GLN A 259 25.49 18.13 22.74
N PRO A 260 26.36 18.19 23.76
CA PRO A 260 27.75 18.64 23.58
C PRO A 260 28.54 17.82 22.55
N SER A 261 28.16 16.55 22.35
CA SER A 261 28.75 15.60 21.41
C SER A 261 28.15 15.65 19.99
N GLY A 262 27.15 16.52 19.75
CA GLY A 262 26.45 16.62 18.47
C GLY A 262 24.94 16.65 18.66
N VAL A 263 24.20 16.31 17.61
CA VAL A 263 22.74 16.25 17.64
C VAL A 263 22.29 14.80 17.71
N GLY A 264 21.26 14.56 18.53
CA GLY A 264 20.48 13.34 18.58
C GLY A 264 19.08 13.59 18.02
N ALA A 265 18.46 12.56 17.48
CA ALA A 265 17.07 12.61 17.05
C ALA A 265 16.40 11.26 17.27
N SER A 266 15.13 11.30 17.65
CA SER A 266 14.27 10.12 17.81
C SER A 266 13.10 10.19 16.84
N TRP A 267 12.80 9.06 16.23
CA TRP A 267 11.64 8.87 15.35
C TRP A 267 10.76 7.76 15.90
N HIS A 268 9.46 8.00 15.92
CA HIS A 268 8.50 6.91 15.93
C HIS A 268 8.28 6.44 14.50
N LEU A 269 8.35 5.14 14.29
CA LEU A 269 8.12 4.52 12.99
C LEU A 269 7.54 3.12 13.17
N ARG A 270 6.88 2.66 12.14
CA ARG A 270 6.40 1.30 12.01
C ARG A 270 7.36 0.50 11.15
N LEU A 271 7.76 -0.69 11.58
CA LEU A 271 8.56 -1.57 10.75
C LEU A 271 7.67 -2.37 9.79
N VAL A 272 7.90 -2.18 8.49
CA VAL A 272 7.29 -3.00 7.44
C VAL A 272 8.08 -4.27 7.23
N ASN A 273 9.40 -4.12 7.09
CA ASN A 273 10.30 -5.24 6.91
C ASN A 273 11.56 -4.99 7.73
N GLY A 274 11.69 -5.70 8.85
CA GLY A 274 12.78 -5.53 9.80
C GLY A 274 14.16 -5.85 9.20
N GLU A 275 14.26 -6.88 8.36
CA GLU A 275 15.52 -7.25 7.71
C GLU A 275 15.98 -6.18 6.72
N ARG A 276 15.05 -5.72 5.87
CA ARG A 276 15.32 -4.65 4.91
C ARG A 276 15.64 -3.34 5.61
N PHE A 277 14.94 -3.02 6.69
CA PHE A 277 15.24 -1.86 7.51
C PHE A 277 16.66 -1.93 8.09
N ALA A 278 17.02 -3.06 8.70
CA ALA A 278 18.36 -3.27 9.25
C ALA A 278 19.45 -3.16 8.16
N MET A 279 19.20 -3.68 6.96
CA MET A 279 20.11 -3.56 5.81
C MET A 279 20.30 -2.09 5.37
N LEU A 280 19.20 -1.34 5.21
CA LEU A 280 19.23 0.07 4.81
C LEU A 280 19.92 0.93 5.88
N LEU A 281 19.60 0.68 7.15
CA LEU A 281 20.19 1.37 8.30
C LEU A 281 21.69 1.08 8.42
N GLY A 282 22.09 -0.17 8.27
CA GLY A 282 23.48 -0.61 8.26
C GLY A 282 24.29 -0.11 7.06
N GLY A 283 23.64 0.18 5.92
CA GLY A 283 24.27 0.85 4.79
C GLY A 283 24.44 2.35 4.99
N TYR A 284 23.52 3.00 5.70
CA TYR A 284 23.47 4.45 5.82
C TYR A 284 24.27 5.01 7.01
N LEU A 285 24.11 4.45 8.21
CA LEU A 285 24.62 5.05 9.45
C LEU A 285 26.13 4.85 9.70
N PRO A 286 26.72 3.65 9.54
CA PRO A 286 28.12 3.42 9.92
C PRO A 286 29.11 4.26 9.12
N GLN A 287 28.83 4.52 7.83
CA GLN A 287 29.66 5.37 6.98
C GLN A 287 29.72 6.83 7.46
N ARG A 288 28.78 7.23 8.32
CA ARG A 288 28.63 8.59 8.86
C ARG A 288 29.04 8.68 10.33
N GLY A 289 29.54 7.59 10.93
CA GLY A 289 29.95 7.55 12.34
C GLY A 289 28.78 7.68 13.32
N LEU A 290 27.56 7.38 12.88
CA LEU A 290 26.34 7.54 13.68
C LEU A 290 26.04 6.27 14.48
N SER A 291 25.58 6.45 15.71
CA SER A 291 25.09 5.37 16.56
C SER A 291 23.56 5.36 16.55
N HIS A 292 22.96 4.18 16.68
CA HIS A 292 21.51 4.05 16.74
C HIS A 292 21.06 3.05 17.79
N ARG A 293 19.80 3.20 18.20
CA ARG A 293 19.06 2.26 19.03
C ARG A 293 17.64 2.13 18.49
N LEU A 294 17.12 0.92 18.49
CA LEU A 294 15.73 0.64 18.18
C LEU A 294 15.06 0.04 19.42
N THR A 295 13.99 0.67 19.89
CA THR A 295 13.18 0.23 21.04
C THR A 295 11.73 0.07 20.65
N GLU A 296 11.00 -0.78 21.37
CA GLU A 296 9.55 -0.83 21.24
C GLU A 296 8.94 0.39 21.93
N VAL A 297 7.97 1.04 21.28
CA VAL A 297 7.18 2.08 21.94
C VAL A 297 6.17 1.33 22.81
N GLY A 298 6.29 1.48 24.14
CA GLY A 298 5.32 0.90 25.07
C GLY A 298 3.90 1.42 24.83
N PRO A 299 2.85 0.66 25.22
CA PRO A 299 1.47 1.10 25.11
C PRO A 299 1.16 2.36 25.94
#